data_AF-A0A519ZFG8-F1
#
_entry.id   AF-A0A519ZFG8-F1
#
_cell.length_a   1.000
_cell.length_b   1.000
_cell.length_c   1.000
_cell.angle_alpha   90.00
_cell.angle_beta   90.00
_cell.angle_gamma   90.00
#
_symmetry.space_group_name_H-M   'P 1'
#
loop_
_entity.id
_entity.type
_entity.pdbx_description
1 polymer ?
#
loop_
_entity_poly.entity_id
_entity_poly.type
_entity_poly.pdbx_seq_one_letter_code
_entity_poly.pdbx_strand_id
1 'polypeptide(L)'
;MKFYGISLLLVLILSMAGCSSDSDGDINVDPVVFAYDTLEYRYQQITELAVDLMANISMDPTVKVKQVQDLIDEEPVVSLDFRKISTTNNDILKFVTYQQRIDEGLQDIFDQLDDAPKWQAAPLILEIKSKYALLSDSVTIAMEKFNLAAKEAKLSLAIPLDSGAAN
;
A
#
# COMPACT_ATOMS: atom_id res chain seq x y z
N MET A 1 -11.87 -27.82 -46.98
CA MET A 1 -13.23 -27.25 -46.74
C MET A 1 -13.16 -26.49 -45.43
N LYS A 2 -13.41 -25.17 -45.49
CA LYS A 2 -13.41 -24.23 -44.35
C LYS A 2 -14.81 -23.63 -44.24
N PHE A 3 -15.27 -23.49 -43.00
CA PHE A 3 -16.53 -22.92 -42.53
C PHE A 3 -16.28 -22.64 -41.03
N TYR A 4 -16.65 -21.56 -40.34
CA TYR A 4 -17.57 -20.42 -40.54
C TYR A 4 -16.84 -19.15 -40.00
N GLY A 5 -17.11 -17.92 -40.46
CA GLY A 5 -18.35 -17.17 -40.21
C GLY A 5 -18.45 -16.87 -38.71
N ILE A 6 -18.28 -15.65 -38.23
CA ILE A 6 -19.34 -14.63 -38.21
C ILE A 6 -18.71 -13.23 -38.12
N SER A 7 -19.20 -12.38 -39.02
CA SER A 7 -19.07 -10.93 -39.03
C SER A 7 -19.94 -10.35 -37.92
N LEU A 8 -19.41 -9.45 -37.08
CA LEU A 8 -20.24 -8.56 -36.26
C LEU A 8 -19.98 -7.12 -36.67
N LEU A 9 -20.87 -6.62 -37.53
CA LEU A 9 -20.96 -5.25 -38.00
C LEU A 9 -21.75 -4.41 -36.98
N LEU A 10 -21.24 -3.21 -36.70
CA LEU A 10 -21.89 -2.06 -36.06
C LEU A 10 -23.40 -1.91 -36.34
N VAL A 11 -24.21 -1.51 -35.33
CA VAL A 11 -25.21 -0.39 -35.37
C VAL A 11 -25.64 0.00 -33.93
N LEU A 12 -25.13 1.15 -33.47
CA LEU A 12 -25.86 2.37 -33.07
C LEU A 12 -27.00 2.30 -32.01
N ILE A 13 -26.82 2.99 -30.88
CA ILE A 13 -27.86 3.88 -30.30
C ILE A 13 -27.19 5.19 -29.85
N LEU A 14 -27.26 6.18 -30.73
CA LEU A 14 -27.29 7.60 -30.39
C LEU A 14 -28.57 7.86 -29.60
N SER A 15 -28.45 8.34 -28.37
CA SER A 15 -29.52 9.08 -27.69
C SER A 15 -28.97 10.45 -27.35
N MET A 16 -29.22 11.41 -28.24
CA MET A 16 -29.00 12.83 -27.96
C MET A 16 -30.22 13.43 -27.26
N ALA A 17 -29.90 14.23 -26.24
CA ALA A 17 -30.59 15.43 -25.77
C ALA A 17 -31.93 15.30 -25.02
N GLY A 18 -31.86 15.64 -23.72
CA GLY A 18 -32.71 16.68 -23.17
C GLY A 18 -33.56 16.32 -21.94
N CYS A 19 -32.96 16.32 -20.75
CA CYS A 19 -33.58 16.92 -19.56
C CYS A 19 -32.47 17.37 -18.61
N SER A 20 -32.40 18.68 -18.44
CA SER A 20 -31.67 19.40 -17.41
C SER A 20 -32.03 18.82 -16.04
N SER A 21 -31.03 18.28 -15.34
CA SER A 21 -30.95 18.39 -13.89
C SER A 21 -29.49 18.61 -13.58
N ASP A 22 -29.19 19.70 -12.88
CA ASP A 22 -27.88 19.96 -12.30
C ASP A 22 -27.35 18.70 -11.64
N SER A 23 -26.35 18.07 -12.25
CA SER A 23 -25.49 17.12 -11.57
C SER A 23 -24.16 17.83 -11.42
N ASP A 24 -23.93 18.40 -10.24
CA ASP A 24 -22.58 18.70 -9.79
C ASP A 24 -21.67 17.52 -10.18
N GLY A 25 -20.62 17.82 -10.94
CA GLY A 25 -19.86 16.82 -11.69
C GLY A 25 -19.40 15.66 -10.81
N ASP A 26 -19.81 14.46 -11.19
CA ASP A 26 -19.38 13.21 -10.53
C ASP A 26 -17.84 13.14 -10.66
N ILE A 27 -17.15 13.34 -9.53
CA ILE A 27 -15.69 13.29 -9.50
C ILE A 27 -15.31 11.84 -9.78
N ASN A 28 -14.56 11.61 -10.86
CA ASN A 28 -14.04 10.27 -11.14
C ASN A 28 -12.99 9.89 -10.09
N VAL A 29 -13.37 9.02 -9.15
CA VAL A 29 -12.52 8.56 -8.05
C VAL A 29 -11.72 7.30 -8.38
N ASP A 30 -12.00 6.63 -9.50
CA ASP A 30 -11.37 5.34 -9.85
C ASP A 30 -9.83 5.39 -9.84
N PRO A 31 -9.16 6.45 -10.36
CA PRO A 31 -7.71 6.54 -10.29
C PRO A 31 -7.17 6.62 -8.86
N VAL A 32 -7.93 7.25 -7.94
CA VAL A 32 -7.56 7.41 -6.53
C VAL A 32 -7.72 6.08 -5.80
N VAL A 33 -8.81 5.36 -6.06
CA VAL A 33 -9.06 4.01 -5.53
C VAL A 33 -7.93 3.07 -5.96
N PHE A 34 -7.63 3.01 -7.26
CA PHE A 34 -6.57 2.15 -7.79
C PHE A 34 -5.19 2.49 -7.19
N ALA A 35 -4.89 3.77 -7.01
CA ALA A 35 -3.64 4.19 -6.38
C ALA A 35 -3.57 3.80 -4.90
N TYR A 36 -4.70 3.87 -4.17
CA TYR A 36 -4.78 3.39 -2.79
C TYR A 36 -4.63 1.88 -2.70
N ASP A 37 -5.34 1.10 -3.52
CA ASP A 37 -5.22 -0.37 -3.54
C ASP A 37 -3.77 -0.80 -3.81
N THR A 38 -3.08 -0.06 -4.70
CA THR A 38 -1.65 -0.30 -4.96
C THR A 38 -0.80 -0.04 -3.72
N LEU A 39 -1.07 1.03 -2.97
CA LEU A 39 -0.37 1.34 -1.73
C LEU A 39 -0.62 0.29 -0.64
N GLU A 40 -1.87 -0.07 -0.41
CA GLU A 40 -2.28 -1.11 0.54
C GLU A 40 -1.59 -2.43 0.21
N TYR A 41 -1.59 -2.83 -1.07
CA TYR A 41 -0.92 -4.04 -1.52
C TYR A 41 0.59 -4.02 -1.23
N ARG A 42 1.28 -2.87 -1.36
CA ARG A 42 2.72 -2.80 -1.01
C ARG A 42 2.97 -2.98 0.48
N TYR A 43 2.12 -2.40 1.33
CA TYR A 43 2.21 -2.61 2.77
C TYR A 43 1.88 -4.04 3.20
N GLN A 44 0.93 -4.71 2.52
CA GLN A 44 0.68 -6.14 2.71
C GLN A 44 1.94 -6.97 2.42
N GLN A 45 2.68 -6.65 1.35
CA GLN A 45 3.94 -7.34 1.04
C GLN A 45 5.03 -7.11 2.11
N ILE A 46 5.09 -5.93 2.73
CA ILE A 46 5.98 -5.66 3.86
C ILE A 46 5.57 -6.50 5.08
N THR A 47 4.26 -6.58 5.36
CA THR A 47 3.72 -7.38 6.47
C THR A 47 4.01 -8.88 6.27
N GLU A 48 3.84 -9.41 5.06
CA GLU A 48 4.23 -10.79 4.73
C GLU A 48 5.73 -11.03 4.96
N LEU A 49 6.57 -10.10 4.52
CA LEU A 49 8.01 -10.17 4.74
C LEU A 49 8.38 -10.11 6.23
N ALA A 50 7.65 -9.33 7.02
CA ALA A 50 7.81 -9.24 8.46
C ALA A 50 7.51 -10.59 9.14
N VAL A 51 6.40 -11.22 8.76
CA VAL A 51 6.02 -12.54 9.27
C VAL A 51 7.09 -13.58 8.91
N ASP A 52 7.57 -13.58 7.66
CA ASP A 52 8.65 -14.47 7.23
C ASP A 52 9.93 -14.24 8.04
N LEU A 53 10.32 -12.99 8.25
CA LEU A 53 11.49 -12.64 9.07
C LEU A 53 11.35 -13.17 10.49
N MET A 54 10.22 -12.86 11.15
CA MET A 54 9.95 -13.26 12.52
C MET A 54 9.90 -14.78 12.66
N ALA A 55 9.31 -15.50 11.71
CA ALA A 55 9.31 -16.96 11.73
C ALA A 55 10.73 -17.56 11.74
N ASN A 56 11.68 -16.92 11.04
CA ASN A 56 13.06 -17.40 10.94
C ASN A 56 13.94 -17.02 12.13
N ILE A 57 13.61 -15.95 12.86
CA ILE A 57 14.43 -15.46 13.99
C ILE A 57 13.75 -15.60 15.35
N SER A 58 12.48 -16.02 15.42
CA SER A 58 11.68 -16.10 16.67
C SER A 58 12.27 -17.00 17.75
N MET A 59 13.09 -17.98 17.37
CA MET A 59 13.76 -18.89 18.32
C MET A 59 15.01 -18.26 18.95
N ASP A 60 15.42 -17.09 18.48
CA ASP A 60 16.55 -16.37 19.02
C ASP A 60 16.15 -15.40 20.14
N PRO A 61 16.46 -15.69 21.41
CA PRO A 61 16.05 -14.84 22.52
C PRO A 61 16.75 -13.47 22.53
N THR A 62 17.81 -13.28 21.73
CA THR A 62 18.52 -11.99 21.66
C THR A 62 17.83 -10.99 20.73
N VAL A 63 16.89 -11.43 19.89
CA VAL A 63 16.15 -10.58 18.96
C VAL A 63 14.73 -10.36 19.48
N LYS A 64 14.36 -9.10 19.69
CA LYS A 64 13.03 -8.72 20.17
C LYS A 64 12.09 -8.52 18.99
N VAL A 65 11.30 -9.56 18.68
CA VAL A 65 10.29 -9.51 17.59
C VAL A 65 8.87 -9.20 18.07
N LYS A 66 8.60 -9.31 19.38
CA LYS A 66 7.24 -9.26 19.92
C LYS A 66 6.50 -7.96 19.57
N GLN A 67 7.20 -6.82 19.59
CA GLN A 67 6.57 -5.53 19.28
C GLN A 67 5.99 -5.49 17.86
N VAL A 68 6.70 -6.05 16.87
CA VAL A 68 6.23 -6.12 15.49
C VAL A 68 5.10 -7.15 15.36
N GLN A 69 5.20 -8.29 16.06
CA GLN A 69 4.12 -9.27 16.10
C GLN A 69 2.82 -8.69 16.66
N ASP A 70 2.88 -7.97 17.79
CA ASP A 70 1.72 -7.34 18.41
C ASP A 70 1.09 -6.29 17.45
N LEU A 71 1.90 -5.57 16.67
CA LEU A 71 1.42 -4.66 15.62
C LEU A 71 0.82 -5.38 14.42
N ILE A 72 1.25 -6.58 14.07
CA ILE A 72 0.62 -7.29 12.94
C ILE A 72 -0.73 -7.85 13.39
N ASP A 73 -0.84 -8.30 14.63
CA ASP A 73 -2.07 -8.90 15.18
C ASP A 73 -3.17 -7.87 15.45
N GLU A 74 -2.82 -6.59 15.67
CA GLU A 74 -3.73 -5.49 16.00
C GLU A 74 -4.08 -4.59 14.80
N GLU A 75 -3.83 -5.06 13.56
CA GLU A 75 -4.00 -4.24 12.36
C GLU A 75 -5.39 -3.57 12.28
N PRO A 76 -5.47 -2.24 12.07
CA PRO A 76 -6.73 -1.53 12.11
C PRO A 76 -7.56 -1.80 10.85
N VAL A 77 -8.84 -2.12 11.06
CA VAL A 77 -9.82 -2.12 9.96
C VAL A 77 -10.09 -0.68 9.52
N VAL A 78 -9.99 -0.43 8.21
CA VAL A 78 -10.31 0.84 7.56
C VAL A 78 -11.44 0.68 6.54
N SER A 79 -12.23 1.73 6.33
CA SER A 79 -13.39 1.71 5.44
C SER A 79 -13.41 2.95 4.57
N LEU A 80 -13.06 2.80 3.29
CA LEU A 80 -13.03 3.94 2.37
C LEU A 80 -14.43 4.29 1.87
N ASP A 81 -14.86 5.54 2.09
CA ASP A 81 -16.08 6.12 1.52
C ASP A 81 -15.74 7.48 0.91
N PHE A 82 -15.45 7.50 -0.39
CA PHE A 82 -15.04 8.73 -1.10
C PHE A 82 -16.16 9.78 -1.20
N ARG A 83 -17.40 9.48 -0.77
CA ARG A 83 -18.45 10.48 -0.53
C ARG A 83 -18.22 11.27 0.77
N LYS A 84 -17.40 10.74 1.67
CA LYS A 84 -17.00 11.31 2.97
C LYS A 84 -15.49 11.52 3.01
N ILE A 85 -14.99 12.43 2.17
CA ILE A 85 -13.55 12.68 1.99
C ILE A 85 -12.80 12.90 3.32
N SER A 86 -13.37 13.62 4.29
CA SER A 86 -12.71 13.83 5.58
C SER A 86 -12.55 12.53 6.39
N THR A 87 -13.58 11.68 6.45
CA THR A 87 -13.50 10.38 7.13
C THR A 87 -12.51 9.47 6.41
N THR A 88 -12.60 9.40 5.09
CA THR A 88 -11.68 8.63 4.25
C THR A 88 -10.24 9.06 4.43
N ASN A 89 -9.96 10.37 4.49
CA ASN A 89 -8.60 10.86 4.76
C ASN A 89 -8.10 10.38 6.14
N ASN A 90 -8.93 10.47 7.18
CA ASN A 90 -8.56 10.01 8.51
C ASN A 90 -8.28 8.50 8.55
N ASP A 91 -9.08 7.70 7.85
CA ASP A 91 -8.90 6.25 7.79
C ASP A 91 -7.61 5.89 7.03
N ILE A 92 -7.35 6.55 5.89
CA ILE A 92 -6.09 6.38 5.14
C ILE A 92 -4.89 6.75 6.01
N LEU A 93 -4.93 7.89 6.70
CA LEU A 93 -3.84 8.30 7.59
C LEU A 93 -3.65 7.34 8.75
N LYS A 94 -4.74 6.86 9.36
CA LYS A 94 -4.68 5.85 10.43
C LYS A 94 -3.99 4.57 9.94
N PHE A 95 -4.34 4.09 8.75
CA PHE A 95 -3.70 2.94 8.13
C PHE A 95 -2.21 3.19 7.87
N VAL A 96 -1.85 4.29 7.19
CA VAL A 96 -0.46 4.60 6.86
C VAL A 96 0.40 4.77 8.12
N THR A 97 -0.06 5.53 9.11
CA THR A 97 0.66 5.68 10.38
C THR A 97 0.82 4.36 11.11
N TYR A 98 -0.15 3.45 10.99
CA TYR A 98 -0.03 2.13 11.57
C TYR A 98 1.05 1.30 10.88
N GLN A 99 1.08 1.31 9.54
CA GLN A 99 2.09 0.62 8.75
C GLN A 99 3.50 1.18 8.98
N GLN A 100 3.64 2.49 9.14
CA GLN A 100 4.92 3.12 9.50
C GLN A 100 5.48 2.61 10.84
N ARG A 101 4.61 2.28 11.82
CA ARG A 101 5.05 1.68 13.09
C ARG A 101 5.56 0.24 12.90
N ILE A 102 5.00 -0.50 11.95
CA ILE A 102 5.51 -1.82 11.57
C ILE A 102 6.89 -1.66 10.91
N ASP A 103 7.04 -0.69 10.00
CA ASP A 103 8.31 -0.37 9.35
C ASP A 103 9.41 0.01 10.35
N GLU A 104 9.12 0.91 11.29
CA GLU A 104 10.04 1.28 12.37
C GLU A 104 10.47 0.05 13.19
N GLY A 105 9.52 -0.81 13.56
CA GLY A 105 9.83 -2.03 14.30
C GLY A 105 10.63 -3.05 13.49
N LEU A 106 10.47 -3.11 12.16
CA LEU A 106 11.29 -3.94 11.29
C LEU A 106 12.72 -3.42 11.19
N GLN A 107 12.91 -2.11 11.10
CA GLN A 107 14.23 -1.49 11.11
C GLN A 107 14.96 -1.80 12.43
N ASP A 108 14.28 -1.67 13.57
CA ASP A 108 14.81 -2.06 14.87
C ASP A 108 15.24 -3.54 14.92
N ILE A 109 14.50 -4.44 14.26
CA ILE A 109 14.89 -5.85 14.15
C ILE A 109 16.13 -5.99 13.26
N PHE A 110 16.19 -5.30 12.12
CA PHE A 110 17.35 -5.36 11.23
C PHE A 110 18.63 -4.87 11.88
N ASP A 111 18.55 -3.83 12.70
CA ASP A 111 19.68 -3.30 13.48
C ASP A 111 20.16 -4.34 14.52
N GLN A 112 19.23 -4.97 15.25
CA GLN A 112 19.56 -6.07 16.18
C GLN A 112 20.24 -7.25 15.46
N LEU A 113 19.82 -7.56 14.24
CA LEU A 113 20.42 -8.63 13.43
C LEU A 113 21.82 -8.24 12.91
N ASP A 114 22.07 -6.97 12.64
CA ASP A 114 23.41 -6.48 12.28
C ASP A 114 24.37 -6.47 13.47
N ASP A 115 23.89 -6.28 14.69
CA ASP A 115 24.72 -6.37 15.90
C ASP A 115 25.04 -7.82 16.31
N ALA A 116 24.32 -8.80 15.75
CA ALA A 116 24.46 -10.21 16.09
C ALA A 116 25.32 -10.97 15.06
N PRO A 117 26.56 -11.42 15.39
CA PRO A 117 27.49 -12.00 14.41
C PRO A 117 26.97 -13.21 13.64
N LYS A 118 26.05 -13.98 14.23
CA LYS A 118 25.45 -15.15 13.58
C LYS A 118 24.50 -14.78 12.44
N TRP A 119 23.91 -13.58 12.47
CA TRP A 119 22.89 -13.12 11.52
C TRP A 119 23.46 -12.23 10.42
N GLN A 120 24.55 -11.49 10.69
CA GLN A 120 25.20 -10.58 9.74
C GLN A 120 25.44 -11.19 8.34
N ALA A 121 25.84 -12.46 8.29
CA ALA A 121 26.14 -13.16 7.04
C ALA A 121 25.13 -14.25 6.67
N ALA A 122 23.98 -14.31 7.37
CA ALA A 122 22.96 -15.31 7.11
C ALA A 122 22.28 -15.01 5.75
N PRO A 123 22.36 -15.91 4.75
CA PRO A 123 21.88 -15.62 3.39
C PRO A 123 20.40 -15.20 3.33
N LEU A 124 19.56 -15.85 4.13
CA LEU A 124 18.14 -15.53 4.20
C LEU A 124 17.88 -14.13 4.76
N ILE A 125 18.64 -13.70 5.77
CA ILE A 125 18.51 -12.36 6.35
C ILE A 125 18.93 -11.29 5.33
N LEU A 126 20.02 -11.53 4.60
CA LEU A 126 20.46 -10.64 3.53
C LEU A 126 19.42 -10.53 2.41
N GLU A 127 18.81 -11.65 2.03
CA GLU A 127 17.73 -11.66 1.04
C GLU A 127 16.50 -10.87 1.52
N ILE A 128 16.08 -11.08 2.78
CA ILE A 128 14.96 -10.36 3.38
C ILE A 128 15.25 -8.85 3.44
N LYS A 129 16.44 -8.43 3.89
CA LYS A 129 16.85 -7.01 3.90
C LYS A 129 16.79 -6.39 2.51
N SER A 130 17.28 -7.12 1.49
CA SER A 130 17.23 -6.66 0.10
C SER A 130 15.80 -6.52 -0.41
N LYS A 131 14.92 -7.48 -0.11
CA LYS A 131 13.49 -7.40 -0.47
C LYS A 131 12.78 -6.25 0.25
N TYR A 132 13.07 -6.05 1.52
CA TYR A 132 12.52 -4.95 2.31
C TYR A 132 12.88 -3.60 1.71
N ALA A 133 14.14 -3.36 1.39
CA ALA A 133 14.57 -2.10 0.77
C ALA A 133 13.82 -1.80 -0.54
N LEU A 134 13.67 -2.81 -1.42
CA LEU A 134 12.91 -2.68 -2.66
C LEU A 134 11.42 -2.41 -2.43
N LEU A 135 10.82 -3.02 -1.40
CA LEU A 135 9.42 -2.80 -1.04
C LEU A 135 9.20 -1.41 -0.43
N SER A 136 10.09 -0.96 0.46
CA SER A 136 10.08 0.38 1.05
C SER A 136 10.15 1.47 -0.02
N ASP A 137 11.04 1.32 -1.00
CA ASP A 137 11.10 2.22 -2.17
C ASP A 137 9.78 2.18 -2.96
N SER A 138 9.21 0.98 -3.15
CA SER A 138 7.94 0.81 -3.85
C SER A 138 6.75 1.42 -3.09
N VAL A 139 6.75 1.42 -1.76
CA VAL A 139 5.74 2.10 -0.93
C VAL A 139 5.82 3.60 -1.14
N THR A 140 7.03 4.17 -1.10
CA THR A 140 7.26 5.59 -1.35
C THR A 140 6.69 6.01 -2.71
N ILE A 141 6.99 5.24 -3.76
CA ILE A 141 6.44 5.47 -5.11
C ILE A 141 4.90 5.36 -5.13
N ALA A 142 4.32 4.40 -4.39
CA ALA A 142 2.88 4.24 -4.32
C ALA A 142 2.19 5.40 -3.60
N MET A 143 2.79 5.92 -2.51
CA MET A 143 2.33 7.12 -1.81
C MET A 143 2.34 8.36 -2.71
N GLU A 144 3.42 8.56 -3.48
CA GLU A 144 3.51 9.64 -4.46
C GLU A 144 2.41 9.55 -5.52
N LYS A 145 2.18 8.35 -6.05
CA LYS A 145 1.10 8.10 -7.03
C LYS A 145 -0.28 8.35 -6.46
N PHE A 146 -0.53 7.93 -5.21
CA PHE A 146 -1.78 8.23 -4.52
C PHE A 146 -1.99 9.74 -4.38
N ASN A 147 -0.99 10.46 -3.88
CA ASN A 147 -1.06 11.90 -3.71
C ASN A 147 -1.27 12.64 -5.05
N LEU A 148 -0.64 12.17 -6.12
CA LEU A 148 -0.84 12.70 -7.47
C LEU A 148 -2.28 12.46 -7.94
N ALA A 149 -2.80 11.23 -7.84
CA ALA A 149 -4.15 10.90 -8.24
C ALA A 149 -5.20 11.70 -7.45
N ALA A 150 -5.04 11.82 -6.14
CA ALA A 150 -5.90 12.64 -5.29
C ALA A 150 -5.92 14.11 -5.72
N LYS A 151 -4.74 14.67 -6.01
CA LYS A 151 -4.59 16.05 -6.51
C LYS A 151 -5.26 16.23 -7.87
N GLU A 152 -5.09 15.31 -8.80
CA GLU A 152 -5.70 15.35 -10.13
C GLU A 152 -7.23 15.25 -10.07
N ALA A 153 -7.75 14.41 -9.16
CA ALA A 153 -9.17 14.30 -8.86
C ALA A 153 -9.72 15.48 -8.04
N LYS A 154 -8.89 16.46 -7.67
CA LYS A 154 -9.23 17.62 -6.83
C LYS A 154 -9.82 17.23 -5.46
N LEU A 155 -9.43 16.08 -4.94
CA LEU A 155 -9.82 15.61 -3.61
C LEU A 155 -8.86 16.20 -2.57
N SER A 156 -9.39 16.62 -1.43
CA SER A 156 -8.60 17.01 -0.27
C SER A 156 -8.09 15.78 0.49
N LEU A 157 -7.39 14.89 -0.22
CA LEU A 157 -6.72 13.71 0.32
C LEU A 157 -5.21 13.88 0.14
N ALA A 158 -4.44 13.60 1.18
CA ALA A 158 -2.99 13.63 1.11
C ALA A 158 -2.40 12.76 2.22
N ILE A 159 -1.42 11.95 1.84
CA ILE A 159 -0.54 11.24 2.76
C ILE A 159 0.74 12.05 2.87
N PRO A 160 1.17 12.49 4.07
CA PRO A 160 2.46 13.11 4.26
C PRO A 160 3.58 12.20 3.72
N LEU A 161 4.41 12.74 2.84
CA LEU A 161 5.66 12.11 2.45
C LEU A 161 6.67 12.50 3.53
N ASP A 162 6.68 11.80 4.66
CA ASP A 162 7.78 11.97 5.59
C ASP A 162 9.07 11.52 4.89
N SER A 163 10.02 12.44 4.84
CA SER A 163 11.37 12.25 4.31
C SER A 163 12.14 11.29 5.21
N GLY A 164 11.85 10.00 5.12
CA GLY A 164 12.68 8.91 5.66
C GLY A 164 13.98 8.71 4.87
N ALA A 165 14.59 9.80 4.38
CA ALA A 165 15.89 9.76 3.73
C ALA A 165 16.97 10.20 4.74
N ALA A 166 17.74 9.20 5.17
CA ALA A 166 19.13 9.27 5.64
C ALA A 166 19.41 9.93 7.01
N ASN A 167 19.60 9.07 8.02
CA ASN A 167 20.86 9.11 8.78
C ASN A 167 21.89 8.22 8.08
#